data_AF-A0A962URF3-F1
#
_entry.id   AF-A0A962URF3-F1
#
_cell.length_a   1.000
_cell.length_b   1.000
_cell.length_c   1.000
_cell.angle_alpha   90.00
_cell.angle_beta   90.00
_cell.angle_gamma   90.00
#
_symmetry.space_group_name_H-M   'P 1'
#
loop_
_entity.id
_entity.type
_entity.pdbx_description
1 polymer ?
#
loop_
_entity_poly.entity_id
_entity_poly.type
_entity_poly.pdbx_seq_one_letter_code
_entity_poly.pdbx_strand_id
1 'polypeptide(L)'
;MKTHIADLVHQALAQLADQGVLPADAVQVPVIERTRDASHGDFASNAAMVHSKAARMRPRDLAERLVAALPASDIVSAVEIAGPGFINFRLAGNAYFVQIPEIMRQGHSYGRSNLGAGKRVQVEFVSANPTGPLHV
;
A
#
# COMPACT_ATOMS: atom_id res chain seq x y z
N MET A 1 -6.06 -0.53 -4.30
CA MET A 1 -6.21 0.25 -3.04
C MET A 1 -4.92 0.36 -2.26
N LYS A 2 -4.35 -0.75 -1.73
CA LYS A 2 -3.06 -0.70 -1.02
C LYS A 2 -1.95 -0.05 -1.85
N THR A 3 -1.78 -0.49 -3.09
CA THR A 3 -0.80 0.08 -4.04
C THR A 3 -1.06 1.57 -4.27
N HIS A 4 -2.31 1.95 -4.57
CA HIS A 4 -2.70 3.35 -4.74
C HIS A 4 -2.32 4.22 -3.54
N ILE A 5 -2.59 3.79 -2.31
CA ILE A 5 -2.19 4.54 -1.10
C ILE A 5 -0.67 4.62 -0.99
N ALA A 6 0.06 3.54 -1.31
CA ALA A 6 1.52 3.56 -1.34
C ALA A 6 2.04 4.58 -2.37
N ASP A 7 1.42 4.66 -3.54
CA ASP A 7 1.77 5.61 -4.59
C ASP A 7 1.53 7.06 -4.14
N LEU A 8 0.40 7.34 -3.48
CA LEU A 8 0.10 8.66 -2.91
C LEU A 8 1.17 9.09 -1.89
N VAL A 9 1.53 8.19 -0.96
CA VAL A 9 2.55 8.48 0.05
C VAL A 9 3.94 8.63 -0.59
N HIS A 10 4.24 7.84 -1.62
CA HIS A 10 5.50 7.94 -2.35
C HIS A 10 5.62 9.27 -3.11
N GLN A 11 4.53 9.72 -3.75
CA GLN A 11 4.46 11.03 -4.39
C GLN A 11 4.66 12.17 -3.39
N ALA A 12 4.03 12.09 -2.22
CA ALA A 12 4.23 13.07 -1.14
C ALA A 12 5.69 13.09 -0.66
N LEU A 13 6.34 11.92 -0.51
CA LEU A 13 7.75 11.82 -0.18
C LEU A 13 8.65 12.46 -1.26
N ALA A 14 8.38 12.18 -2.54
CA ALA A 14 9.12 12.76 -3.66
C ALA A 14 8.99 14.29 -3.67
N GLN A 15 7.77 14.82 -3.49
CA GLN A 15 7.52 16.26 -3.41
C GLN A 15 8.29 16.90 -2.24
N LEU A 16 8.31 16.26 -1.07
CA LEU A 16 9.09 16.76 0.06
C LEU A 16 10.60 16.73 -0.23
N ALA A 17 11.08 15.78 -1.03
CA ALA A 17 12.47 15.74 -1.45
C ALA A 17 12.81 16.88 -2.42
N ASP A 18 11.93 17.18 -3.37
CA ASP A 18 12.06 18.33 -4.28
C ASP A 18 12.07 19.67 -3.53
N GLN A 19 11.37 19.73 -2.38
CA GLN A 19 11.37 20.88 -1.48
C GLN A 19 12.58 20.94 -0.54
N GLY A 20 13.50 19.98 -0.61
CA GLY A 20 14.69 19.90 0.24
C GLY A 20 14.41 19.50 1.69
N VAL A 21 13.23 18.95 2.00
CA VAL A 21 12.86 18.50 3.36
C VAL A 21 13.55 17.18 3.71
N LEU A 22 13.75 16.30 2.72
CA LEU A 22 14.53 15.08 2.85
C LEU A 22 15.44 14.88 1.62
N PRO A 23 16.58 14.18 1.76
CA PRO A 23 17.41 13.82 0.62
C PRO A 23 16.66 12.94 -0.39
N ALA A 24 16.84 13.18 -1.68
CA ALA A 24 16.18 12.41 -2.75
C ALA A 24 16.56 10.92 -2.74
N ASP A 25 17.80 10.60 -2.37
CA ASP A 25 18.30 9.23 -2.22
C ASP A 25 17.72 8.50 -0.99
N ALA A 26 17.11 9.24 -0.06
CA ALA A 26 16.44 8.67 1.10
C ALA A 26 14.97 8.32 0.84
N VAL A 27 14.41 8.68 -0.32
CA VAL A 27 13.01 8.38 -0.65
C VAL A 27 12.86 6.89 -0.94
N GLN A 28 12.10 6.18 -0.09
CA GLN A 28 11.81 4.76 -0.24
C GLN A 28 10.33 4.53 -0.53
N VAL A 29 10.01 3.36 -1.08
CA VAL A 29 8.61 2.94 -1.25
C VAL A 29 7.99 2.72 0.14
N PRO A 30 6.90 3.42 0.49
CA PRO A 30 6.31 3.34 1.81
C PRO A 30 5.60 2.00 2.00
N VAL A 31 5.74 1.43 3.20
CA VAL A 31 4.99 0.24 3.60
C VAL A 31 3.59 0.68 4.03
N ILE A 32 2.57 0.07 3.41
CA ILE A 32 1.16 0.22 3.77
C ILE A 32 0.64 -1.11 4.32
N GLU A 33 0.02 -1.10 5.48
CA GLU A 33 -0.54 -2.30 6.11
C GLU A 33 -2.01 -2.11 6.45
N ARG A 34 -2.78 -3.21 6.46
CA ARG A 34 -4.13 -3.16 7.02
C ARG A 34 -4.03 -2.95 8.53
N THR A 35 -4.87 -2.08 9.05
CA THR A 35 -5.01 -1.91 10.50
C THR A 35 -5.63 -3.17 11.11
N ARG A 36 -5.27 -3.46 12.36
CA ARG A 36 -5.92 -4.52 13.15
C ARG A 36 -7.19 -4.02 13.82
N ASP A 37 -7.19 -2.75 14.22
CA ASP A 37 -8.32 -2.06 14.84
C ASP A 37 -8.92 -1.07 13.83
N ALA A 38 -10.23 -1.20 13.58
CA ALA A 38 -10.98 -0.33 12.68
C ALA A 38 -11.02 1.13 13.15
N SER A 39 -10.81 1.40 14.45
CA SER A 39 -10.69 2.76 14.98
C SER A 39 -9.54 3.54 14.33
N HIS A 40 -8.47 2.85 13.92
CA HIS A 40 -7.31 3.41 13.22
C HIS A 40 -7.52 3.51 11.70
N GLY A 41 -8.74 3.29 11.19
CA GLY A 41 -9.05 3.29 9.77
C GLY A 41 -8.79 1.96 9.08
N ASP A 42 -8.63 1.95 7.76
CA ASP A 42 -8.49 0.74 6.95
C ASP A 42 -7.03 0.34 6.72
N PHE A 43 -6.16 1.34 6.56
CA PHE A 43 -4.74 1.16 6.31
C PHE A 43 -3.90 2.10 7.18
N ALA A 44 -2.66 1.72 7.44
CA ALA A 44 -1.68 2.54 8.14
C ALA A 44 -0.32 2.48 7.45
N SER A 45 0.48 3.53 7.67
CA SER A 45 1.88 3.59 7.24
C SER A 45 2.76 4.15 8.36
N ASN A 46 3.97 3.59 8.47
CA ASN A 46 5.05 4.10 9.31
C ASN A 46 6.04 5.00 8.55
N ALA A 47 5.70 5.44 7.32
CA ALA A 47 6.62 6.16 6.44
C ALA A 47 7.30 7.35 7.12
N ALA A 48 6.58 8.14 7.91
CA ALA A 48 7.16 9.28 8.61
C ALA A 48 8.28 8.87 9.58
N MET A 49 8.12 7.75 10.30
CA MET A 49 9.14 7.25 11.23
C MET A 49 10.37 6.70 10.52
N VAL A 50 10.18 6.06 9.37
CA VAL A 50 11.29 5.54 8.56
C VAL A 50 12.14 6.68 7.99
N HIS A 51 11.50 7.77 7.56
CA HIS A 51 12.18 8.87 6.86
C HIS A 51 12.61 10.03 7.77
N SER A 52 12.12 10.09 9.02
CA SER A 52 12.37 11.23 9.93
C SER A 52 13.85 11.47 10.22
N LYS A 53 14.65 10.40 10.33
CA LYS A 53 16.09 10.50 10.58
C LYS A 53 16.81 11.18 9.41
N ALA A 54 16.48 10.81 8.18
CA ALA A 54 17.05 11.43 6.99
C ALA A 54 16.62 12.88 6.84
N ALA A 55 15.35 13.19 7.15
CA ALA A 55 14.80 14.53 7.18
C ALA A 55 15.32 15.40 8.36
N ARG A 56 16.00 14.79 9.35
CA ARG A 56 16.40 15.45 10.61
C ARG A 56 15.23 16.12 11.34
N MET A 57 14.07 15.49 11.29
CA MET A 57 12.83 15.96 11.90
C MET A 57 12.31 14.97 12.94
N ARG A 58 11.45 15.44 13.85
CA ARG A 58 10.66 14.51 14.66
C ARG A 58 9.67 13.77 13.75
N PRO A 59 9.40 12.47 13.98
CA PRO A 59 8.53 11.71 13.08
C PRO A 59 7.12 12.29 12.95
N ARG A 60 6.56 12.86 14.03
CA ARG A 60 5.26 13.52 13.99
C ARG A 60 5.24 14.77 13.12
N ASP A 61 6.28 15.60 13.19
CA ASP A 61 6.41 16.80 12.34
C ASP A 61 6.54 16.41 10.86
N LEU A 62 7.25 15.31 10.56
CA LEU A 62 7.32 14.80 9.19
C LEU A 62 5.99 14.19 8.73
N ALA A 63 5.24 13.53 9.64
CA ALA A 63 3.92 13.01 9.32
C ALA A 63 2.95 14.13 8.92
N GLU A 64 2.97 15.26 9.63
CA GLU A 64 2.16 16.44 9.30
C GLU A 64 2.50 16.98 7.90
N ARG A 65 3.79 17.10 7.57
CA ARG A 65 4.23 17.51 6.24
C ARG A 65 3.82 16.51 5.14
N LEU A 66 3.93 15.22 5.43
CA LEU A 66 3.52 14.17 4.49
C LEU A 66 2.03 14.24 4.21
N VAL A 67 1.20 14.33 5.27
CA VAL A 67 -0.26 14.42 5.11
C VAL A 67 -0.65 15.69 4.35
N ALA A 68 0.03 16.82 4.60
CA ALA A 68 -0.21 18.05 3.86
C ALA A 68 0.22 17.98 2.38
N ALA A 69 1.21 17.14 2.05
CA ALA A 69 1.69 16.92 0.69
C ALA A 69 0.98 15.76 -0.04
N LEU A 70 0.01 15.09 0.59
CA LEU A 70 -0.74 14.01 -0.06
C LEU A 70 -1.56 14.56 -1.23
N PRO A 71 -1.51 13.93 -2.41
CA PRO A 71 -2.41 14.25 -3.50
C PRO A 71 -3.86 13.94 -3.10
N ALA A 72 -4.81 14.70 -3.67
CA ALA A 72 -6.22 14.38 -3.54
C ALA A 72 -6.53 12.99 -4.14
N SER A 73 -7.46 12.27 -3.53
CA SER A 73 -7.81 10.91 -3.93
C SER A 73 -9.25 10.59 -3.55
N ASP A 74 -10.05 10.19 -4.54
CA ASP A 74 -11.45 9.78 -4.32
C ASP A 74 -11.57 8.46 -3.52
N ILE A 75 -10.46 7.74 -3.36
CA ILE A 75 -10.39 6.48 -2.61
C ILE A 75 -10.20 6.72 -1.11
N VAL A 76 -9.64 7.86 -0.69
CA VAL A 76 -9.29 8.15 0.70
C VAL A 76 -10.24 9.22 1.24
N SER A 77 -11.04 8.88 2.26
CA SER A 77 -11.99 9.81 2.88
C SER A 77 -11.39 10.63 4.02
N ALA A 78 -10.43 10.06 4.75
CA ALA A 78 -9.76 10.73 5.85
C ALA A 78 -8.34 10.19 6.06
N VAL A 79 -7.47 11.06 6.56
CA VAL A 79 -6.10 10.73 6.96
C VAL A 79 -5.86 11.28 8.35
N GLU A 80 -5.34 10.46 9.27
CA GLU A 80 -5.10 10.83 10.66
C GLU A 80 -3.68 10.46 11.10
N ILE A 81 -3.09 11.29 11.95
CA ILE A 81 -1.76 11.04 12.52
C ILE A 81 -1.91 10.52 13.94
N ALA A 82 -1.46 9.29 14.18
CA ALA A 82 -1.52 8.62 15.47
C ALA A 82 -0.14 8.46 16.12
N GLY A 83 -0.13 8.57 17.45
CA GLY A 83 1.05 8.32 18.29
C GLY A 83 2.31 9.07 17.80
N PRO A 84 3.44 8.36 17.62
CA PRO A 84 4.71 8.98 17.26
C PRO A 84 4.79 9.50 15.82
N GLY A 85 3.85 9.14 14.93
CA GLY A 85 3.89 9.48 13.51
C GLY A 85 3.37 8.38 12.58
N PHE A 86 2.46 7.53 13.05
CA PHE A 86 1.72 6.64 12.16
C PHE A 86 0.72 7.47 11.35
N ILE A 87 0.62 7.19 10.06
CA ILE A 87 -0.36 7.81 9.18
C ILE A 87 -1.43 6.77 8.88
N ASN A 88 -2.63 7.01 9.37
CA ASN A 88 -3.80 6.18 9.25
C ASN A 88 -4.70 6.69 8.13
N PHE A 89 -5.23 5.79 7.29
CA PHE A 89 -6.05 6.10 6.13
C PHE A 89 -7.41 5.42 6.26
N ARG A 90 -8.48 6.19 6.10
CA ARG A 90 -9.84 5.67 5.91
C ARG A 90 -10.21 5.75 4.45
N LEU A 91 -10.81 4.68 3.94
CA LEU A 91 -11.32 4.65 2.58
C LEU A 91 -12.65 5.38 2.48
N ALA A 92 -12.94 5.92 1.32
CA ALA A 92 -14.30 6.37 1.01
C ALA A 92 -15.25 5.16 0.94
N GLY A 93 -16.50 5.32 1.40
CA GLY A 93 -17.48 4.23 1.41
C GLY A 93 -17.75 3.64 0.01
N ASN A 94 -17.55 4.44 -1.03
CA ASN A 94 -17.66 4.03 -2.44
C ASN A 94 -16.32 3.56 -3.05
N ALA A 95 -15.22 3.56 -2.32
CA ALA A 95 -13.90 3.22 -2.85
C ALA A 95 -13.89 1.83 -3.50
N TYR A 96 -14.61 0.87 -2.92
CA TYR A 96 -14.72 -0.49 -3.45
C TYR A 96 -15.58 -0.57 -4.71
N PHE A 97 -16.56 0.33 -4.86
CA PHE A 97 -17.45 0.34 -6.02
C PHE A 97 -16.76 0.78 -7.31
N VAL A 98 -15.63 1.49 -7.21
CA VAL A 98 -14.77 1.81 -8.37
C VAL A 98 -14.28 0.56 -9.09
N GLN A 99 -14.24 -0.60 -8.43
CA GLN A 99 -13.83 -1.85 -9.07
C GLN A 99 -14.96 -2.51 -9.88
N ILE A 100 -16.23 -2.18 -9.61
CA ILE A 100 -17.37 -2.82 -10.28
C ILE A 100 -17.34 -2.58 -11.80
N PRO A 101 -17.15 -1.34 -12.31
CA PRO A 101 -17.02 -1.11 -13.73
C PRO A 101 -15.89 -1.91 -14.38
N GLU A 102 -14.75 -2.03 -13.69
CA GLU A 102 -13.61 -2.77 -14.20
C GLU A 102 -13.86 -4.28 -14.24
N ILE A 103 -14.52 -4.82 -13.21
CA ILE A 103 -14.97 -6.22 -13.19
C ILE A 103 -15.91 -6.49 -14.36
N MET A 104 -16.89 -5.61 -14.58
CA MET A 104 -17.85 -5.75 -15.68
C MET A 104 -17.15 -5.64 -17.05
N ARG A 105 -16.18 -4.72 -17.18
CA ARG A 105 -15.38 -4.53 -18.41
C ARG A 105 -14.51 -5.74 -18.73
N GLN A 106 -13.84 -6.33 -17.73
CA GLN A 106 -12.99 -7.50 -17.92
C GLN A 106 -13.79 -8.81 -18.04
N GLY A 107 -15.01 -8.86 -17.48
CA GLY A 107 -15.91 -10.01 -17.54
C GLY A 107 -15.23 -11.30 -17.08
N HIS A 108 -15.32 -12.36 -17.90
CA HIS A 108 -14.68 -13.65 -17.63
C HIS A 108 -13.15 -13.62 -17.56
N SER A 109 -12.52 -12.54 -18.01
CA SER A 109 -11.07 -12.36 -17.90
C SER A 109 -10.65 -11.65 -16.61
N TYR A 110 -11.60 -11.19 -15.79
CA TYR A 110 -11.26 -10.55 -14.52
C TYR A 110 -10.44 -11.47 -13.63
N GLY A 111 -9.35 -10.93 -13.07
CA GLY A 111 -8.40 -11.67 -12.23
C GLY A 111 -7.35 -12.47 -13.00
N ARG A 112 -7.41 -12.53 -14.34
CA ARG A 112 -6.28 -13.02 -15.14
C ARG A 112 -5.12 -12.02 -15.06
N SER A 113 -3.91 -12.53 -15.02
CA SER A 113 -2.70 -11.72 -14.95
C SER A 113 -1.66 -12.22 -15.92
N ASN A 114 -0.93 -11.28 -16.54
CA ASN A 114 0.27 -11.57 -17.32
C ASN A 114 1.53 -11.63 -16.42
N LEU A 115 1.35 -11.64 -15.09
CA LEU A 115 2.44 -11.84 -14.14
C LEU A 115 3.13 -13.17 -14.43
N GLY A 116 4.42 -13.10 -14.75
CA GLY A 116 5.20 -14.28 -15.14
C GLY A 116 5.07 -14.68 -16.62
N ALA A 117 4.52 -13.81 -17.49
CA ALA A 117 4.55 -14.05 -18.94
C ALA A 117 5.97 -14.40 -19.43
N GLY A 118 6.09 -15.48 -20.19
CA GLY A 118 7.38 -16.01 -20.66
C GLY A 118 8.19 -16.78 -19.61
N LYS A 119 7.68 -16.99 -18.40
CA LYS A 119 8.28 -17.84 -17.36
C LYS A 119 7.60 -19.20 -17.34
N ARG A 120 8.38 -20.26 -17.14
CA ARG A 120 7.88 -21.62 -16.89
C ARG A 120 7.90 -21.87 -15.39
N VAL A 121 6.82 -22.43 -14.86
CA VAL A 121 6.69 -22.81 -13.45
C VAL A 121 6.44 -24.32 -13.41
N GLN A 122 7.22 -25.05 -12.62
CA GLN A 122 6.96 -26.46 -12.33
C GLN A 122 6.16 -26.54 -11.03
N VAL A 123 4.99 -27.15 -11.09
CA VAL A 123 4.18 -27.47 -9.92
C VAL A 123 4.21 -28.98 -9.78
N GLU A 124 5.07 -29.46 -8.87
CA GLU A 124 5.03 -30.86 -8.44
C GLU A 124 4.20 -30.93 -7.17
N PHE A 125 3.15 -31.76 -7.17
CA PHE A 125 2.29 -31.96 -6.01
C PHE A 125 1.83 -33.42 -5.94
N VAL A 126 1.36 -33.84 -4.76
CA VAL A 126 1.00 -35.23 -4.38
C VAL A 126 2.20 -36.15 -4.22
N SER A 127 3.06 -36.32 -5.23
CA SER A 127 4.23 -37.23 -5.26
C SER A 127 4.03 -38.53 -4.46
N ALA A 128 2.84 -39.12 -4.59
CA ALA A 128 2.41 -40.19 -3.71
C ALA A 128 3.20 -41.48 -3.98
N ASN A 129 3.38 -42.25 -2.91
CA ASN A 129 4.00 -43.55 -2.98
C ASN A 129 3.16 -44.48 -3.89
N PRO A 130 3.76 -45.11 -4.92
CA PRO A 130 3.03 -45.93 -5.89
C PRO A 130 2.35 -47.18 -5.32
N THR A 131 2.63 -47.57 -4.08
CA THR A 131 2.10 -48.79 -3.45
C THR A 131 1.10 -48.54 -2.33
N GLY A 132 0.85 -47.27 -1.94
CA GLY A 132 -0.06 -46.91 -0.85
C GLY A 132 -1.35 -46.24 -1.34
N PRO A 133 -2.46 -46.33 -0.58
CA PRO A 133 -3.65 -45.57 -0.90
C PRO A 133 -3.41 -44.06 -0.72
N LEU A 134 -3.98 -43.24 -1.59
CA LEU A 134 -4.08 -41.79 -1.38
C LEU A 134 -5.03 -41.52 -0.21
N HIS A 135 -4.61 -40.67 0.73
CA HIS A 135 -5.45 -40.19 1.83
C HIS A 135 -5.46 -38.65 1.86
N VAL A 136 -6.47 -38.08 2.53
CA VAL A 136 -6.63 -36.62 2.74
C VAL A 136 -6.05 -36.20 4.07
#